data_AF-I3YRR3-F1
#
_entry.id   AF-I3YRR3-F1
#
_cell.length_a   1.000
_cell.length_b   1.000
_cell.length_c   1.000
_cell.angle_alpha   90.00
_cell.angle_beta   90.00
_cell.angle_gamma   90.00
#
_symmetry.space_group_name_H-M   'P 1'
#
loop_
_entity.id
_entity.type
_entity.pdbx_description
1 polymer ?
#
loop_
_entity_poly.entity_id
_entity_poly.type
_entity_poly.pdbx_seq_one_letter_code
_entity_poly.pdbx_strand_id
1 'polypeptide(L)'
;MRVFLSLVFIFTLIACKNDPKKEEVVTDMEINSEIILDSLKVSNENLEFQQKALNLKRRELLEKKDSKAELEELLISKSFLKVDDLYTLNFKYPYLNEKIKPQFENFNEYINKHFVAIKSIEKQILEEKRLCDSLGIPKQNELRTVDYKIYNLNDRLISVLFYKENHYTGAAHAAYTFECLNFDLERAVFMKYEDFFNNGTEEELREILNSLLKEKINSGEIYYDCWAISADDFFGAKNNFVINDDVVEFYFDDCVICPSYTGTYSIKIPLEMLMPVLRKNKRNPLLG
;
A
#
# COMPACT_ATOMS: atom_id res chain seq x y z
N MET A 1 -47.39 52.13 7.51
CA MET A 1 -48.84 52.09 7.20
C MET A 1 -49.01 52.29 5.69
N ARG A 2 -49.46 51.24 4.98
CA ARG A 2 -50.14 51.20 3.64
C ARG A 2 -49.44 51.93 2.46
N VAL A 3 -48.72 51.25 1.55
CA VAL A 3 -49.12 50.52 0.31
C VAL A 3 -49.74 51.41 -0.80
N PHE A 4 -49.28 51.17 -2.04
CA PHE A 4 -49.75 51.51 -3.40
C PHE A 4 -48.91 52.61 -4.10
N LEU A 5 -48.60 52.59 -5.41
CA LEU A 5 -48.59 51.63 -6.53
C LEU A 5 -47.98 52.41 -7.72
N SER A 6 -47.52 51.69 -8.75
CA SER A 6 -47.44 52.14 -10.16
C SER A 6 -46.23 52.98 -10.61
N LEU A 7 -45.41 52.45 -11.51
CA LEU A 7 -45.50 52.67 -12.98
C LEU A 7 -44.20 52.26 -13.70
N VAL A 8 -44.31 51.16 -14.44
CA VAL A 8 -43.55 50.93 -15.68
C VAL A 8 -44.23 51.76 -16.77
N PHE A 9 -43.48 52.47 -17.63
CA PHE A 9 -43.64 52.56 -19.09
C PHE A 9 -42.76 53.68 -19.65
N ILE A 10 -42.52 53.62 -20.97
CA ILE A 10 -41.78 54.54 -21.86
C ILE A 10 -40.38 53.97 -22.17
N PHE A 11 -40.06 53.44 -23.36
CA PHE A 11 -40.44 53.84 -24.71
C PHE A 11 -40.71 52.64 -25.63
N THR A 12 -41.82 52.72 -26.36
CA THR A 12 -42.04 52.05 -27.64
C THR A 12 -41.94 53.07 -28.77
N LEU A 13 -41.66 52.54 -29.96
CA LEU A 13 -41.94 53.03 -31.32
C LEU A 13 -40.75 53.67 -32.06
N ILE A 14 -40.26 52.94 -33.07
CA ILE A 14 -40.38 53.16 -34.54
C ILE A 14 -40.32 51.73 -35.15
N ALA A 15 -41.42 51.10 -35.62
CA ALA A 15 -42.04 51.15 -36.98
C ALA A 15 -41.09 50.62 -38.09
N CYS A 16 -41.38 49.74 -39.07
CA CYS A 16 -42.56 49.16 -39.75
C CYS A 16 -42.12 47.79 -40.37
N LYS A 17 -42.90 46.70 -40.28
CA LYS A 17 -43.89 46.17 -41.26
C LYS A 17 -43.34 45.62 -42.60
N ASN A 18 -43.35 44.29 -42.78
CA ASN A 18 -44.07 43.55 -43.86
C ASN A 18 -43.74 42.04 -43.84
N ASP A 19 -44.76 41.20 -43.61
CA ASP A 19 -44.74 39.74 -43.84
C ASP A 19 -44.84 39.38 -45.34
N PRO A 20 -44.40 38.17 -45.75
CA PRO A 20 -45.40 37.12 -45.95
C PRO A 20 -44.99 35.70 -45.53
N LYS A 21 -45.98 35.02 -44.92
CA LYS A 21 -46.39 33.60 -45.00
C LYS A 21 -45.36 32.48 -45.23
N LYS A 22 -45.35 31.57 -44.25
CA LYS A 22 -44.98 30.14 -44.33
C LYS A 22 -45.80 29.38 -45.38
N GLU A 23 -45.14 28.50 -46.15
CA GLU A 23 -45.41 27.05 -46.14
C GLU A 23 -44.23 26.22 -46.72
N GLU A 24 -43.99 25.10 -46.02
CA GLU A 24 -43.11 23.92 -46.09
C GLU A 24 -42.07 23.69 -47.21
N VAL A 25 -40.83 23.32 -46.80
CA VAL A 25 -40.07 22.15 -47.31
C VAL A 25 -39.21 21.58 -46.17
N VAL A 26 -39.28 20.26 -46.00
CA VAL A 26 -38.49 19.40 -45.11
C VAL A 26 -37.00 19.46 -45.44
N THR A 27 -36.15 19.61 -44.41
CA THR A 27 -34.75 19.17 -44.50
C THR A 27 -34.31 18.64 -43.15
N ASP A 28 -33.90 17.36 -43.16
CA ASP A 28 -33.23 16.68 -42.06
C ASP A 28 -32.05 17.50 -41.54
N MET A 29 -32.04 17.79 -40.23
CA MET A 29 -30.85 18.23 -39.53
C MET A 29 -30.46 17.15 -38.53
N GLU A 30 -29.38 16.46 -38.87
CA GLU A 30 -28.62 15.56 -38.01
C GLU A 30 -28.34 16.25 -36.67
N ILE A 31 -28.89 15.67 -35.60
CA ILE A 31 -28.44 15.94 -34.24
C ILE A 31 -27.08 15.24 -34.13
N ASN A 32 -26.02 16.01 -34.32
CA ASN A 32 -24.66 15.57 -34.07
C ASN A 32 -24.50 15.36 -32.55
N SER A 33 -24.82 14.16 -32.07
CA SER A 33 -24.44 13.71 -30.75
C SER A 33 -22.92 13.54 -30.76
N GLU A 34 -22.19 14.52 -30.23
CA GLU A 34 -20.81 14.29 -29.81
C GLU A 34 -20.83 13.19 -28.75
N ILE A 35 -20.53 11.97 -29.21
CA ILE A 35 -20.20 10.85 -28.36
C ILE A 35 -18.92 11.27 -27.64
N ILE A 36 -19.03 11.54 -26.33
CA ILE A 36 -17.86 11.59 -25.45
C ILE A 36 -17.23 10.20 -25.51
N LEU A 37 -16.23 10.06 -26.37
CA LEU A 37 -15.49 8.82 -26.56
C LEU A 37 -14.38 8.74 -25.51
N ASP A 38 -14.76 8.75 -24.23
CA ASP A 38 -13.83 8.55 -23.13
C ASP A 38 -13.80 7.07 -22.72
N SER A 39 -13.23 6.26 -23.60
CA SER A 39 -12.66 4.98 -23.22
C SER A 39 -11.48 4.72 -24.14
N LEU A 40 -10.27 5.02 -23.65
CA LEU A 40 -9.06 4.45 -24.25
C LEU A 40 -9.26 2.94 -24.31
N LYS A 41 -9.35 2.38 -25.53
CA LYS A 41 -9.37 0.93 -25.73
C LYS A 41 -8.01 0.39 -25.30
N VAL A 42 -7.93 -0.11 -24.07
CA VAL A 42 -6.77 -0.88 -23.61
C VAL A 42 -6.68 -2.12 -24.49
N SER A 43 -5.56 -2.27 -25.21
CA SER A 43 -5.34 -3.45 -26.05
C SER A 43 -5.10 -4.69 -25.19
N ASN A 44 -5.43 -5.87 -25.71
CA ASN A 44 -5.16 -7.15 -25.03
C ASN A 44 -3.67 -7.33 -24.71
N GLU A 45 -2.77 -6.83 -25.57
CA GLU A 45 -1.32 -6.85 -25.34
C GLU A 45 -0.91 -6.07 -24.08
N ASN A 46 -1.59 -4.96 -23.78
CA ASN A 46 -1.33 -4.15 -22.59
C ASN A 46 -1.80 -4.88 -21.32
N LEU A 47 -2.95 -5.56 -21.36
CA LEU A 47 -3.44 -6.39 -20.25
C LEU A 47 -2.51 -7.57 -19.97
N GLU A 48 -2.01 -8.26 -21.00
CA GLU A 48 -1.05 -9.36 -20.82
C GLU A 48 0.27 -8.87 -20.22
N PHE A 49 0.75 -7.70 -20.63
CA PHE A 49 1.96 -7.09 -20.08
C PHE A 49 1.78 -6.76 -18.58
N GLN A 50 0.66 -6.12 -18.22
CA GLN A 50 0.33 -5.82 -16.82
C GLN A 50 0.26 -7.09 -15.96
N GLN A 51 -0.36 -8.16 -16.47
CA GLN A 51 -0.41 -9.43 -15.75
C GLN A 51 0.98 -10.05 -15.55
N LYS A 52 1.86 -9.98 -16.55
CA LYS A 52 3.25 -10.47 -16.45
C LYS A 52 4.05 -9.66 -15.43
N ALA A 53 3.93 -8.33 -15.46
CA ALA A 53 4.59 -7.44 -14.52
C ALA A 53 4.14 -7.70 -13.08
N LEU A 54 2.82 -7.83 -12.84
CA LEU A 54 2.26 -8.18 -11.54
C LEU A 54 2.78 -9.53 -11.03
N ASN A 55 2.82 -10.54 -11.90
CA ASN A 55 3.31 -11.87 -11.55
C ASN A 55 4.80 -11.86 -11.20
N LEU A 56 5.61 -11.04 -11.89
CA LEU A 56 7.02 -10.84 -11.55
C LEU A 56 7.17 -10.16 -10.19
N LYS A 57 6.49 -9.03 -9.98
CA LYS A 57 6.47 -8.27 -8.71
C LYS A 57 6.10 -9.17 -7.52
N ARG A 58 5.05 -10.00 -7.67
CA ARG A 58 4.63 -10.97 -6.65
C ARG A 58 5.69 -12.04 -6.39
N ARG A 59 6.28 -12.60 -7.45
CA ARG A 59 7.29 -13.66 -7.34
C ARG A 59 8.54 -13.17 -6.63
N GLU A 60 9.00 -11.97 -6.95
CA GLU A 60 10.13 -11.33 -6.25
C GLU A 60 9.88 -11.20 -4.75
N LEU A 61 8.65 -10.88 -4.33
CA LEU A 61 8.27 -10.90 -2.92
C LEU A 61 8.33 -12.32 -2.34
N LEU A 62 7.71 -13.30 -3.00
CA LEU A 62 7.59 -14.66 -2.45
C LEU A 62 8.94 -15.40 -2.39
N GLU A 63 9.81 -15.20 -3.38
CA GLU A 63 11.13 -15.85 -3.51
C GLU A 63 12.23 -15.17 -2.69
N LYS A 64 11.97 -14.02 -2.06
CA LYS A 64 12.94 -13.39 -1.13
C LYS A 64 13.41 -14.41 -0.09
N LYS A 65 14.74 -14.48 0.09
CA LYS A 65 15.38 -15.30 1.12
C LYS A 65 14.81 -14.94 2.49
N ASP A 66 14.57 -15.95 3.32
CA ASP A 66 14.29 -15.78 4.74
C ASP A 66 15.25 -16.64 5.59
N SER A 67 15.37 -16.28 6.87
CA SER A 67 16.22 -16.95 7.86
C SER A 67 15.43 -17.90 8.76
N LYS A 68 14.25 -18.39 8.35
CA LYS A 68 13.43 -19.25 9.22
C LYS A 68 14.15 -20.56 9.56
N ALA A 69 14.80 -21.16 8.57
CA ALA A 69 15.55 -22.42 8.73
C ALA A 69 16.78 -22.25 9.66
N GLU A 70 17.39 -21.07 9.69
CA GLU A 70 18.53 -20.76 10.56
C GLU A 70 18.09 -20.61 12.04
N LEU A 71 16.78 -20.43 12.29
CA LEU A 71 16.21 -20.10 13.60
C LEU A 71 15.20 -21.15 14.10
N GLU A 72 15.25 -22.40 13.61
CA GLU A 72 14.23 -23.43 13.90
C GLU A 72 14.04 -23.74 15.40
N GLU A 73 15.09 -23.60 16.22
CA GLU A 73 14.98 -23.79 17.67
C GLU A 73 14.26 -22.62 18.36
N LEU A 74 14.51 -21.41 17.86
CA LEU A 74 14.01 -20.14 18.40
C LEU A 74 12.59 -19.83 17.91
N LEU A 75 12.30 -20.12 16.65
CA LEU A 75 11.12 -19.66 15.94
C LEU A 75 10.23 -20.82 15.52
N ILE A 76 9.00 -20.80 16.01
CA ILE A 76 7.96 -21.78 15.70
C ILE A 76 6.99 -21.13 14.73
N SER A 77 6.79 -21.74 13.57
CA SER A 77 5.79 -21.30 12.60
C SER A 77 4.39 -21.75 13.04
N LYS A 78 3.47 -20.81 13.23
CA LYS A 78 2.07 -21.09 13.56
C LYS A 78 1.16 -20.63 12.43
N SER A 79 -0.02 -21.23 12.34
CA SER A 79 -1.03 -20.84 11.37
C SER A 79 -2.45 -21.07 11.87
N PHE A 80 -3.40 -20.38 11.25
CA PHE A 80 -4.81 -20.72 11.35
C PHE A 80 -5.49 -20.52 9.99
N LEU A 81 -6.53 -21.32 9.77
CA LEU A 81 -7.44 -21.22 8.64
C LEU A 81 -8.85 -21.07 9.18
N LYS A 82 -9.56 -20.03 8.75
CA LYS A 82 -10.99 -19.86 9.00
C LYS A 82 -11.70 -19.68 7.67
N VAL A 83 -12.74 -20.48 7.47
CA VAL A 83 -13.65 -20.36 6.33
C VAL A 83 -14.99 -19.92 6.86
N ASP A 84 -15.53 -18.85 6.28
CA ASP A 84 -16.85 -18.28 6.52
C ASP A 84 -17.58 -18.19 5.17
N ASP A 85 -18.88 -17.91 5.17
CA ASP A 85 -19.68 -17.83 3.95
C ASP A 85 -19.25 -16.65 3.07
N LEU A 86 -18.75 -15.57 3.68
CA LEU A 86 -18.38 -14.33 2.96
C LEU A 86 -16.87 -14.19 2.73
N TYR A 87 -16.04 -14.86 3.53
CA TYR A 87 -14.60 -14.69 3.48
C TYR A 87 -13.83 -15.93 3.97
N THR A 88 -12.56 -16.00 3.59
CA THR A 88 -11.57 -16.96 4.11
C THR A 88 -10.38 -16.21 4.67
N LEU A 89 -9.94 -16.61 5.87
CA LEU A 89 -8.72 -16.11 6.51
C LEU A 89 -7.69 -17.25 6.51
N ASN A 90 -6.54 -17.05 5.87
CA ASN A 90 -5.41 -17.99 5.88
C ASN A 90 -4.14 -17.30 6.38
N PHE A 91 -3.83 -17.46 7.66
CA PHE A 91 -2.81 -16.65 8.32
C PHE A 91 -1.69 -17.54 8.83
N LYS A 92 -0.45 -17.15 8.55
CA LYS A 92 0.77 -17.69 9.13
C LYS A 92 1.49 -16.60 9.90
N TYR A 93 2.05 -16.95 11.04
CA TYR A 93 2.71 -15.99 11.91
C TYR A 93 3.83 -16.65 12.72
N PRO A 94 4.87 -15.89 13.07
CA PRO A 94 5.95 -16.36 13.91
C PRO A 94 5.52 -16.44 15.37
N TYR A 95 6.07 -17.41 16.08
CA TYR A 95 5.99 -17.53 17.53
C TYR A 95 7.39 -17.80 18.08
N LEU A 96 7.85 -16.97 19.00
CA LEU A 96 9.16 -17.16 19.63
C LEU A 96 9.05 -18.15 20.78
N ASN A 97 10.00 -19.07 20.87
CA ASN A 97 9.97 -20.17 21.82
C ASN A 97 10.24 -19.70 23.27
N GLU A 98 9.18 -19.54 24.04
CA GLU A 98 9.23 -19.10 25.45
C GLU A 98 10.01 -20.05 26.37
N LYS A 99 10.25 -21.30 25.96
CA LYS A 99 11.10 -22.24 26.72
C LYS A 99 12.58 -21.84 26.68
N ILE A 100 13.02 -21.20 25.61
CA ILE A 100 14.38 -20.65 25.50
C ILE A 100 14.48 -19.40 26.36
N LYS A 101 13.48 -18.52 26.24
CA LYS A 101 13.44 -17.27 26.99
C LYS A 101 11.99 -16.85 27.30
N PRO A 102 11.56 -16.88 28.57
CA PRO A 102 10.19 -16.53 28.93
C PRO A 102 9.77 -15.12 28.51
N GLN A 103 10.71 -14.16 28.45
CA GLN A 103 10.39 -12.78 28.05
C GLN A 103 9.92 -12.66 26.59
N PHE A 104 10.08 -13.70 25.76
CA PHE A 104 9.48 -13.76 24.42
C PHE A 104 7.95 -13.77 24.41
N GLU A 105 7.32 -13.99 25.57
CA GLU A 105 5.89 -13.76 25.76
C GLU A 105 5.45 -12.38 25.22
N ASN A 106 6.23 -11.32 25.45
CA ASN A 106 5.94 -9.96 24.93
C ASN A 106 5.77 -9.95 23.39
N PHE A 107 6.64 -10.66 22.67
CA PHE A 107 6.53 -10.78 21.23
C PHE A 107 5.26 -11.55 20.84
N ASN A 108 5.04 -12.70 21.48
CA ASN A 108 3.93 -13.60 21.15
C ASN A 108 2.56 -12.97 21.45
N GLU A 109 2.44 -12.25 22.57
CA GLU A 109 1.24 -11.49 22.92
C GLU A 109 0.96 -10.38 21.91
N TYR A 110 2.00 -9.65 21.48
CA TYR A 110 1.87 -8.63 20.44
C TYR A 110 1.37 -9.24 19.12
N ILE A 111 2.00 -10.33 18.65
CA ILE A 111 1.56 -11.02 17.43
C ILE A 111 0.11 -11.48 17.55
N ASN A 112 -0.26 -12.07 18.69
CA ASN A 112 -1.61 -12.55 18.93
C ASN A 112 -2.64 -11.40 18.85
N LYS A 113 -2.34 -10.28 19.52
CA LYS A 113 -3.21 -9.11 19.57
C LYS A 113 -3.36 -8.41 18.21
N HIS A 114 -2.29 -8.30 17.43
CA HIS A 114 -2.26 -7.48 16.22
C HIS A 114 -2.51 -8.27 14.93
N PHE A 115 -2.16 -9.56 14.86
CA PHE A 115 -2.25 -10.37 13.65
C PHE A 115 -3.19 -11.57 13.76
N VAL A 116 -3.49 -12.04 14.97
CA VAL A 116 -4.28 -13.27 15.17
C VAL A 116 -5.67 -13.00 15.72
N ALA A 117 -5.94 -11.79 16.22
CA ALA A 117 -7.23 -11.41 16.79
C ALA A 117 -8.36 -11.40 15.73
N ILE A 118 -8.92 -12.58 15.45
CA ILE A 118 -9.93 -12.83 14.39
C ILE A 118 -11.08 -11.83 14.45
N LYS A 119 -11.62 -11.55 15.64
CA LYS A 119 -12.73 -10.60 15.80
C LYS A 119 -12.39 -9.18 15.33
N SER A 120 -11.14 -8.76 15.51
CA SER A 120 -10.68 -7.45 15.02
C SER A 120 -10.56 -7.45 13.50
N ILE A 121 -10.06 -8.55 12.93
CA ILE A 121 -9.93 -8.73 11.48
C ILE A 121 -11.31 -8.77 10.82
N GLU A 122 -12.27 -9.51 11.38
CA GLU A 122 -13.66 -9.55 10.91
C GLU A 122 -14.30 -8.16 10.96
N LYS A 123 -14.10 -7.43 12.05
CA LYS A 123 -14.58 -6.05 12.18
C LYS A 123 -14.00 -5.16 11.07
N GLN A 124 -12.70 -5.28 10.80
CA GLN A 124 -12.05 -4.56 9.71
C GLN A 124 -12.65 -4.95 8.36
N ILE A 125 -12.81 -6.24 8.04
CA ILE A 125 -13.43 -6.70 6.79
C ILE A 125 -14.83 -6.10 6.62
N LEU A 126 -15.62 -6.01 7.68
CA LEU A 126 -16.96 -5.42 7.63
C LEU A 126 -16.92 -3.89 7.41
N GLU A 127 -16.05 -3.18 8.13
CA GLU A 127 -15.95 -1.71 8.14
C GLU A 127 -15.08 -1.11 7.03
N GLU A 128 -14.26 -1.93 6.37
CA GLU A 128 -13.26 -1.51 5.39
C GLU A 128 -13.91 -0.83 4.19
N LYS A 129 -13.41 0.37 3.90
CA LYS A 129 -13.64 1.12 2.66
C LYS A 129 -12.46 0.82 1.75
N ARG A 130 -12.72 0.14 0.62
CA ARG A 130 -11.68 -0.24 -0.34
C ARG A 130 -11.08 1.02 -0.97
N LEU A 131 -9.77 1.22 -0.86
CA LEU A 131 -9.06 2.40 -1.34
C LEU A 131 -9.09 2.56 -2.87
N CYS A 132 -9.19 1.44 -3.61
CA CYS A 132 -9.12 1.43 -5.08
C CYS A 132 -10.33 0.79 -5.76
N ASP A 133 -11.44 0.59 -5.04
CA ASP A 133 -12.63 -0.08 -5.59
C ASP A 133 -13.90 0.70 -5.20
N SER A 134 -14.37 1.50 -6.15
CA SER A 134 -15.52 2.41 -6.01
C SER A 134 -16.86 1.75 -6.31
N LEU A 135 -16.87 0.45 -6.65
CA LEU A 135 -18.02 -0.17 -7.32
C LEU A 135 -19.12 -0.68 -6.38
N GLY A 136 -18.98 -0.51 -5.06
CA GLY A 136 -20.03 -0.89 -4.10
C GLY A 136 -20.43 -2.37 -4.15
N ILE A 137 -19.53 -3.23 -4.65
CA ILE A 137 -19.78 -4.65 -4.86
C ILE A 137 -20.00 -5.33 -3.49
N PRO A 138 -21.05 -6.15 -3.33
CA PRO A 138 -21.26 -6.92 -2.11
C PRO A 138 -20.04 -7.76 -1.75
N LYS A 139 -19.62 -7.72 -0.49
CA LYS A 139 -18.49 -8.51 0.02
C LYS A 139 -18.86 -9.99 0.04
N GLN A 140 -18.25 -10.79 -0.83
CA GLN A 140 -18.43 -12.24 -0.98
C GLN A 140 -17.14 -12.92 -1.46
N ASN A 141 -16.87 -14.13 -0.98
CA ASN A 141 -15.69 -14.92 -1.34
C ASN A 141 -14.36 -14.15 -1.18
N GLU A 142 -14.27 -13.23 -0.22
CA GLU A 142 -13.02 -12.51 0.01
C GLU A 142 -11.96 -13.45 0.60
N LEU A 143 -10.69 -13.32 0.19
CA LEU A 143 -9.59 -14.08 0.78
C LEU A 143 -8.60 -13.10 1.38
N ARG A 144 -8.30 -13.29 2.67
CA ARG A 144 -7.25 -12.57 3.39
C ARG A 144 -6.16 -13.57 3.74
N THR A 145 -5.00 -13.39 3.15
CA THR A 145 -3.82 -14.19 3.47
C THR A 145 -2.81 -13.32 4.19
N VAL A 146 -2.25 -13.83 5.28
CA VAL A 146 -1.08 -13.22 5.92
C VAL A 146 0.01 -14.27 5.95
N ASP A 147 1.18 -13.91 5.47
CA ASP A 147 2.39 -14.72 5.63
C ASP A 147 3.54 -13.77 6.01
N TYR A 148 4.69 -14.33 6.33
CA TYR A 148 5.78 -13.57 6.88
C TYR A 148 7.14 -14.07 6.40
N LYS A 149 8.15 -13.22 6.51
CA LYS A 149 9.56 -13.55 6.35
C LYS A 149 10.33 -13.10 7.57
N ILE A 150 11.41 -13.81 7.85
CA ILE A 150 12.31 -13.52 8.96
C ILE A 150 13.65 -13.12 8.37
N TYR A 151 14.20 -12.02 8.87
CA TYR A 151 15.54 -11.56 8.59
C TYR A 151 16.29 -11.59 9.90
N ASN A 152 17.38 -12.36 9.93
CA ASN A 152 18.27 -12.41 11.07
C ASN A 152 19.48 -11.53 10.77
N LEU A 153 19.75 -10.55 11.62
CA LEU A 153 20.98 -9.75 11.53
C LEU A 153 22.12 -10.41 12.33
N ASN A 154 21.78 -10.96 13.49
CA ASN A 154 22.69 -11.62 14.41
C ASN A 154 21.87 -12.23 15.55
N ASP A 155 22.53 -12.83 16.54
CA ASP A 155 21.88 -13.42 17.72
C ASP A 155 21.11 -12.41 18.60
N ARG A 156 21.14 -11.11 18.27
CA ARG A 156 20.50 -10.03 19.02
C ARG A 156 19.25 -9.46 18.36
N LEU A 157 19.12 -9.46 17.04
CA LEU A 157 17.99 -8.82 16.35
C LEU A 157 17.38 -9.72 15.28
N ILE A 158 16.07 -9.91 15.37
CA ILE A 158 15.25 -10.38 14.26
C ILE A 158 14.39 -9.24 13.70
N SER A 159 14.28 -9.21 12.38
CA SER A 159 13.26 -8.41 11.69
C SER A 159 12.23 -9.35 11.09
N VAL A 160 10.95 -9.00 11.22
CA VAL A 160 9.84 -9.75 10.67
C VAL A 160 9.16 -8.88 9.63
N LEU A 161 9.07 -9.37 8.41
CA LEU A 161 8.20 -8.80 7.38
C LEU A 161 6.90 -9.58 7.39
N PHE A 162 5.77 -8.94 7.69
CA PHE A 162 4.45 -9.44 7.36
C PHE A 162 4.02 -8.88 6.02
N TYR A 163 3.48 -9.73 5.16
CA TYR A 163 2.83 -9.31 3.93
C TYR A 163 1.42 -9.90 3.88
N LYS A 164 0.45 -9.02 3.66
CA LYS A 164 -0.97 -9.37 3.61
C LYS A 164 -1.42 -9.32 2.16
N GLU A 165 -1.91 -10.44 1.65
CA GLU A 165 -2.47 -10.58 0.32
C GLU A 165 -4.00 -10.61 0.44
N ASN A 166 -4.65 -9.53 0.01
CA ASN A 166 -6.09 -9.32 0.14
C ASN A 166 -6.79 -9.42 -1.22
N HIS A 167 -7.54 -10.50 -1.41
CA HIS A 167 -8.42 -10.69 -2.57
C HIS A 167 -9.81 -10.17 -2.22
N TYR A 168 -10.22 -9.10 -2.88
CA TYR A 168 -11.55 -8.52 -2.72
C TYR A 168 -12.50 -9.02 -3.80
N THR A 169 -13.78 -9.09 -3.48
CA THR A 169 -14.82 -9.44 -4.45
C THR A 169 -14.80 -8.48 -5.63
N GLY A 170 -14.63 -9.02 -6.84
CA GLY A 170 -14.62 -8.24 -8.07
C GLY A 170 -13.27 -7.59 -8.41
N ALA A 171 -12.25 -7.71 -7.55
CA ALA A 171 -10.91 -7.25 -7.88
C ALA A 171 -10.25 -8.17 -8.92
N ALA A 172 -9.56 -7.58 -9.89
CA ALA A 172 -8.80 -8.33 -10.89
C ALA A 172 -7.57 -9.03 -10.30
N HIS A 173 -7.01 -8.46 -9.22
CA HIS A 173 -5.83 -8.94 -8.52
C HIS A 173 -5.91 -8.63 -7.03
N ALA A 174 -5.09 -9.31 -6.24
CA ALA A 174 -4.95 -9.03 -4.82
C ALA A 174 -4.24 -7.70 -4.58
N ALA A 175 -4.63 -7.01 -3.50
CA ALA A 175 -3.85 -5.92 -2.96
C ALA A 175 -2.87 -6.42 -1.90
N TYR A 176 -1.67 -5.87 -1.90
CA TYR A 176 -0.63 -6.16 -0.93
C TYR A 176 -0.44 -5.01 0.05
N THR A 177 -0.36 -5.36 1.33
CA THR A 177 0.05 -4.44 2.41
C THR A 177 1.13 -5.08 3.26
N PHE A 178 1.96 -4.26 3.89
CA PHE A 178 3.15 -4.70 4.60
C PHE A 178 3.21 -4.11 6.00
N GLU A 179 3.67 -4.92 6.94
CA GLU A 179 4.02 -4.45 8.28
C GLU A 179 5.34 -5.10 8.67
N CYS A 180 6.29 -4.29 9.16
CA CYS A 180 7.56 -4.82 9.64
C CYS A 180 7.69 -4.63 11.14
N LEU A 181 8.32 -5.61 11.80
CA LEU A 181 8.67 -5.54 13.22
C LEU A 181 10.16 -5.80 13.37
N ASN A 182 10.83 -5.00 14.18
CA ASN A 182 12.20 -5.25 14.58
C ASN A 182 12.19 -5.59 16.08
N PHE A 183 12.79 -6.72 16.47
CA PHE A 183 12.72 -7.21 17.83
C PHE A 183 14.11 -7.59 18.36
N ASP A 184 14.49 -6.93 19.46
CA ASP A 184 15.74 -7.22 20.17
C ASP A 184 15.55 -8.47 21.02
N LEU A 185 16.20 -9.57 20.63
CA LEU A 185 16.14 -10.87 21.30
C LEU A 185 16.79 -10.84 22.69
N GLU A 186 17.79 -9.98 22.92
CA GLU A 186 18.49 -9.87 24.21
C GLU A 186 17.62 -9.14 25.23
N ARG A 187 16.96 -8.06 24.82
CA ARG A 187 16.10 -7.25 25.71
C ARG A 187 14.64 -7.69 25.71
N ALA A 188 14.24 -8.51 24.73
CA ALA A 188 12.86 -8.90 24.47
C ALA A 188 11.91 -7.69 24.26
N VAL A 189 12.36 -6.71 23.48
CA VAL A 189 11.62 -5.48 23.19
C VAL A 189 11.54 -5.19 21.71
N PHE A 190 10.42 -4.62 21.28
CA PHE A 190 10.27 -4.07 19.93
C PHE A 190 11.10 -2.80 19.78
N MET A 191 11.82 -2.71 18.67
CA MET A 191 12.60 -1.55 18.27
C MET A 191 11.88 -0.82 17.15
N LYS A 192 11.88 0.50 17.23
CA LYS A 192 11.26 1.41 16.26
C LYS A 192 12.32 2.21 15.53
N TYR A 193 11.89 2.99 14.54
CA TYR A 193 12.72 3.95 13.81
C TYR A 193 13.73 4.68 14.71
N GLU A 194 13.27 5.27 15.81
CA GLU A 194 14.08 6.10 16.71
C GLU A 194 15.15 5.31 17.49
N ASP A 195 15.10 3.98 17.50
CA ASP A 195 16.14 3.13 18.07
C ASP A 195 17.33 2.95 17.12
N PHE A 196 17.11 3.07 15.81
CA PHE A 196 18.12 2.88 14.75
C PHE A 196 18.61 4.22 14.16
N PHE A 197 17.73 5.21 14.07
CA PHE A 197 17.96 6.48 13.39
C PHE A 197 17.86 7.67 14.35
N ASN A 198 18.49 8.78 14.00
CA ASN A 198 18.43 10.00 14.80
C ASN A 198 17.04 10.64 14.69
N ASN A 199 16.54 11.20 15.79
CA ASN A 199 15.27 11.93 15.74
C ASN A 199 15.44 13.19 14.89
N GLY A 200 14.50 13.45 13.98
CA GLY A 200 14.53 14.59 13.06
C GLY A 200 15.21 14.31 11.72
N THR A 201 15.78 13.11 11.51
CA THR A 201 16.37 12.73 10.22
C THR A 201 15.38 12.00 9.29
N GLU A 202 14.09 12.02 9.61
CA GLU A 202 13.04 11.41 8.79
C GLU A 202 13.04 11.93 7.35
N GLU A 203 13.16 13.25 7.16
CA GLU A 203 13.19 13.84 5.82
C GLU A 203 14.47 13.48 5.05
N GLU A 204 15.64 13.47 5.73
CA GLU A 204 16.91 13.05 5.12
C GLU A 204 16.85 11.58 4.66
N LEU A 205 16.24 10.70 5.46
CA LEU A 205 16.04 9.31 5.05
C LEU A 205 15.06 9.18 3.88
N ARG A 206 13.98 9.97 3.89
CA ARG A 206 13.02 10.01 2.77
C ARG A 206 13.70 10.50 1.48
N GLU A 207 14.63 11.45 1.56
CA GLU A 207 15.42 11.90 0.41
C GLU A 207 16.37 10.81 -0.11
N ILE A 208 17.00 10.03 0.78
CA ILE A 208 17.82 8.86 0.40
C ILE A 208 16.97 7.85 -0.37
N LEU A 209 15.80 7.49 0.18
CA LEU A 209 14.86 6.56 -0.44
C LEU A 209 14.40 7.05 -1.82
N ASN A 210 14.01 8.32 -1.94
CA ASN A 210 13.57 8.91 -3.20
C ASN A 210 14.69 9.01 -4.24
N SER A 211 15.93 9.24 -3.80
CA SER A 211 17.10 9.24 -4.69
C SER A 211 17.34 7.85 -5.27
N LEU A 212 17.29 6.80 -4.43
CA LEU A 212 17.41 5.41 -4.86
C LEU A 212 16.27 5.00 -5.80
N LEU A 213 15.03 5.38 -5.49
CA LEU A 213 13.89 5.10 -6.35
C LEU A 213 14.05 5.75 -7.73
N LYS A 214 14.48 7.03 -7.76
CA LYS A 214 14.74 7.75 -9.00
C LYS A 214 15.85 7.11 -9.82
N GLU A 215 16.92 6.64 -9.18
CA GLU A 215 18.00 5.92 -9.84
C GLU A 215 17.48 4.65 -10.53
N LYS A 216 16.68 3.84 -9.83
CA LYS A 216 16.07 2.62 -10.37
C LYS A 216 15.10 2.85 -11.52
N ILE A 217 14.35 3.95 -11.47
CA ILE A 217 13.48 4.36 -12.59
C ILE A 217 14.33 4.76 -13.80
N ASN A 218 15.38 5.56 -13.59
CA ASN A 218 16.23 6.04 -14.69
C ASN A 218 17.10 4.93 -15.31
N SER A 219 17.48 3.91 -14.53
CA SER A 219 18.21 2.75 -15.02
C SER A 219 17.32 1.76 -15.78
N GLY A 220 16.00 1.88 -15.66
CA GLY A 220 15.03 0.92 -16.19
C GLY A 220 14.90 -0.36 -15.36
N GLU A 221 15.49 -0.41 -14.16
CA GLU A 221 15.28 -1.52 -13.21
C GLU A 221 13.82 -1.59 -12.75
N ILE A 222 13.19 -0.42 -12.58
CA ILE A 222 11.79 -0.29 -12.19
C ILE A 222 11.03 0.47 -13.28
N TYR A 223 9.79 0.05 -13.52
CA TYR A 223 8.93 0.64 -14.55
C TYR A 223 8.66 2.14 -14.29
N TYR A 224 8.51 2.92 -15.37
CA TYR A 224 8.43 4.39 -15.32
C TYR A 224 7.21 4.96 -14.58
N ASP A 225 6.22 4.14 -14.25
CA ASP A 225 4.99 4.58 -13.58
C ASP A 225 5.13 4.73 -12.06
N CYS A 226 6.32 4.56 -11.49
CA CYS A 226 6.56 4.76 -10.05
C CYS A 226 6.83 6.25 -9.71
N TRP A 227 6.57 6.66 -8.47
CA TRP A 227 6.64 8.06 -8.03
C TRP A 227 7.31 8.23 -6.66
N ALA A 228 7.71 9.46 -6.37
CA ALA A 228 8.39 9.80 -5.13
C ALA A 228 7.48 9.59 -3.90
N ILE A 229 8.07 9.06 -2.83
CA ILE A 229 7.44 8.87 -1.53
C ILE A 229 7.12 10.25 -0.92
N SER A 230 5.83 10.47 -0.65
CA SER A 230 5.36 11.66 0.06
C SER A 230 5.80 11.65 1.53
N ALA A 231 5.76 12.80 2.20
CA ALA A 231 6.06 12.86 3.62
C ALA A 231 5.08 11.97 4.42
N ASP A 232 3.78 12.13 4.17
CA ASP A 232 2.74 11.38 4.88
C ASP A 232 2.89 9.86 4.72
N ASP A 233 3.18 9.39 3.51
CA ASP A 233 3.41 7.96 3.23
C ASP A 233 4.66 7.45 3.95
N PHE A 234 5.76 8.24 3.92
CA PHE A 234 6.97 7.89 4.64
C PHE A 234 6.72 7.81 6.16
N PHE A 235 6.07 8.80 6.76
CA PHE A 235 5.78 8.81 8.18
C PHE A 235 4.84 7.67 8.59
N GLY A 236 3.90 7.28 7.72
CA GLY A 236 3.06 6.09 7.91
C GLY A 236 3.87 4.80 7.88
N ALA A 237 4.83 4.70 6.96
CA ALA A 237 5.65 3.51 6.75
C ALA A 237 7.01 3.54 7.48
N LYS A 238 7.33 4.54 8.31
CA LYS A 238 8.69 4.72 8.85
C LYS A 238 9.21 3.58 9.72
N ASN A 239 8.31 2.73 10.24
CA ASN A 239 8.65 1.52 10.99
C ASN A 239 8.59 0.24 10.13
N ASN A 240 8.14 0.34 8.87
CA ASN A 240 8.01 -0.77 7.94
C ASN A 240 9.35 -1.03 7.24
N PHE A 241 10.38 -1.36 8.02
CA PHE A 241 11.66 -1.80 7.48
C PHE A 241 12.12 -3.09 8.15
N VAL A 242 12.87 -3.87 7.39
CA VAL A 242 13.64 -5.02 7.88
C VAL A 242 15.12 -4.78 7.67
N ILE A 243 15.92 -5.48 8.45
CA ILE A 243 17.37 -5.32 8.47
C ILE A 243 18.03 -6.67 8.20
N ASN A 244 19.06 -6.66 7.36
CA ASN A 244 20.06 -7.72 7.27
C ASN A 244 21.48 -7.11 7.29
N ASP A 245 22.50 -7.94 7.09
CA ASP A 245 23.91 -7.54 7.22
C ASP A 245 24.34 -6.39 6.30
N ASP A 246 23.68 -6.21 5.15
CA ASP A 246 24.13 -5.30 4.10
C ASP A 246 23.20 -4.10 3.89
N VAL A 247 21.89 -4.27 4.18
CA VAL A 247 20.87 -3.28 3.83
C VAL A 247 19.80 -3.13 4.91
N VAL A 248 19.22 -1.93 4.96
CA VAL A 248 17.88 -1.73 5.51
C VAL A 248 16.90 -1.68 4.34
N GLU A 249 15.87 -2.50 4.37
CA GLU A 249 14.85 -2.56 3.31
C GLU A 249 13.51 -2.04 3.83
N PHE A 250 13.05 -0.91 3.28
CA PHE A 250 11.76 -0.31 3.58
C PHE A 250 10.68 -0.89 2.65
N TYR A 251 9.54 -1.25 3.21
CA TYR A 251 8.38 -1.80 2.51
C TYR A 251 7.23 -0.81 2.49
N PHE A 252 6.55 -0.75 1.35
CA PHE A 252 5.44 0.15 1.08
C PHE A 252 4.28 -0.65 0.49
N ASP A 253 3.07 -0.29 0.90
CA ASP A 253 1.84 -0.90 0.41
C ASP A 253 1.67 -0.68 -1.10
N ASP A 254 0.81 -1.48 -1.72
CA ASP A 254 0.40 -1.24 -3.10
C ASP A 254 -0.10 0.19 -3.29
N CYS A 255 0.23 0.79 -4.43
CA CYS A 255 -0.16 2.16 -4.78
C CYS A 255 0.40 3.24 -3.84
N VAL A 256 1.51 2.98 -3.14
CA VAL A 256 2.25 4.01 -2.38
C VAL A 256 3.45 4.56 -3.14
N ILE A 257 4.24 3.69 -3.78
CA ILE A 257 5.43 4.10 -4.58
C ILE A 257 5.35 3.71 -6.05
N CYS A 258 4.50 2.73 -6.36
CA CYS A 258 4.31 2.18 -7.69
C CYS A 258 2.84 1.72 -7.84
N PRO A 259 2.31 1.62 -9.08
CA PRO A 259 0.98 1.05 -9.32
C PRO A 259 0.90 -0.40 -8.82
N SER A 260 -0.32 -0.87 -8.54
CA SER A 260 -0.52 -2.25 -8.08
C SER A 260 -0.03 -3.30 -9.08
N TYR A 261 -0.11 -3.03 -10.39
CA TYR A 261 0.23 -3.98 -11.46
C TYR A 261 1.72 -4.05 -11.84
N THR A 262 2.59 -3.19 -11.31
CA THR A 262 4.02 -3.13 -11.71
C THR A 262 4.92 -2.53 -10.63
N GLY A 263 6.21 -2.47 -10.90
CA GLY A 263 7.22 -1.85 -10.05
C GLY A 263 7.64 -2.74 -8.87
N THR A 264 7.84 -2.14 -7.70
CA THR A 264 8.35 -2.83 -6.51
C THR A 264 7.50 -2.52 -5.27
N TYR A 265 7.65 -3.35 -4.24
CA TYR A 265 7.09 -3.12 -2.91
C TYR A 265 8.10 -2.49 -1.94
N SER A 266 9.38 -2.48 -2.29
CA SER A 266 10.42 -2.15 -1.32
C SER A 266 11.63 -1.47 -1.93
N ILE A 267 12.31 -0.67 -1.10
CA ILE A 267 13.55 0.01 -1.44
C ILE A 267 14.61 -0.44 -0.45
N LYS A 268 15.70 -1.02 -0.99
CA LYS A 268 16.88 -1.41 -0.22
C LYS A 268 17.83 -0.22 -0.14
N ILE A 269 18.24 0.12 1.07
CA ILE A 269 19.24 1.14 1.35
C ILE A 269 20.49 0.45 1.88
N PRO A 270 21.62 0.54 1.17
CA PRO A 270 22.91 0.10 1.70
C PRO A 270 23.26 0.81 3.01
N LEU A 271 23.81 0.08 3.99
CA LEU A 271 24.10 0.62 5.32
C LEU A 271 25.03 1.85 5.27
N GLU A 272 25.96 1.90 4.32
CA GLU A 272 26.86 3.04 4.14
C GLU A 272 26.12 4.35 3.84
N MET A 273 24.98 4.30 3.14
CA MET A 273 24.17 5.47 2.85
C MET A 273 23.41 5.98 4.07
N LEU A 274 23.20 5.11 5.07
CA LEU A 274 22.49 5.45 6.30
C LEU A 274 23.39 6.09 7.36
N MET A 275 24.72 6.02 7.20
CA MET A 275 25.68 6.57 8.17
C MET A 275 25.40 8.01 8.64
N PRO A 276 24.90 8.95 7.81
CA PRO A 276 24.54 10.30 8.26
C PRO A 276 23.35 10.32 9.23
N VAL A 277 22.38 9.42 9.04
CA VAL A 277 21.10 9.40 9.77
C VAL A 277 21.07 8.37 10.90
N LEU A 278 22.04 7.44 10.94
CA LEU A 278 22.10 6.40 11.96
C LEU A 278 22.37 6.96 13.36
N ARG A 279 21.64 6.40 14.33
CA ARG A 279 21.81 6.70 15.73
C ARG A 279 23.07 6.04 16.28
N LYS A 280 24.09 6.84 16.58
CA LYS A 280 25.37 6.37 17.12
C LYS A 280 25.26 6.01 18.60
N ASN A 281 24.84 4.79 18.89
CA ASN A 281 24.78 4.26 20.25
C ASN A 281 25.08 2.74 20.27
N LYS A 282 25.62 2.22 21.39
CA LYS A 282 25.97 0.79 21.56
C LYS A 282 24.77 -0.17 21.55
N ARG A 283 23.55 0.36 21.57
CA ARG A 283 22.31 -0.41 21.51
C ARG A 283 21.74 -0.50 20.10
N ASN A 284 22.33 0.22 19.13
CA ASN A 284 21.96 0.13 17.74
C ASN A 284 22.66 -1.10 17.15
N PRO A 285 21.93 -2.16 16.81
CA PRO A 285 22.53 -3.40 16.33
C PRO A 285 23.18 -3.25 14.96
N LEU A 286 22.97 -2.14 14.25
CA LEU A 286 23.61 -1.82 12.98
C LEU A 286 25.07 -1.35 13.09
N LEU A 287 25.55 -1.04 14.30
CA LEU A 287 26.86 -0.41 14.50
C LEU A 287 27.92 -1.32 15.17
N GLY A 288 27.58 -2.57 15.47
CA GLY A 288 28.44 -3.51 16.21
C GLY A 288 28.35 -3.36 17.72
#